data_AF-A0A7S1Q1F7-F1
#
_entry.id   AF-A0A7S1Q1F7-F1
#
_cell.length_a   1.000
_cell.length_b   1.000
_cell.length_c   1.000
_cell.angle_alpha   90.00
_cell.angle_beta   90.00
_cell.angle_gamma   90.00
#
_symmetry.space_group_name_H-M   'P 1'
#
loop_
_entity.id
_entity.type
_entity.pdbx_description
1 polymer ?
#
loop_
_entity_poly.entity_id
_entity_poly.type
_entity_poly.pdbx_seq_one_letter_code
_entity_poly.pdbx_strand_id
1 'polypeptide(L)'
;FDPLSGPGSRKQTPRPAPSGALVSATSMLMVQHPVLVMQVLVPLGGELNVEFSLLDRIGRYRLNFSTNTAAASVQAKAQHCRLPMHNIPRGMWLELAFHVPAIFAR
;
A
#
# COMPACT_ATOMS: atom_id res chain seq x y z
N PHE A 1 7.91 -54.90 45.53
CA PHE A 1 7.42 -54.19 44.34
C PHE A 1 6.36 -53.23 44.82
N ASP A 2 6.78 -51.97 45.00
CA ASP A 2 5.92 -50.81 45.23
C ASP A 2 6.52 -49.65 44.43
N PRO A 3 5.70 -48.82 43.75
CA PRO A 3 6.14 -47.83 42.78
C PRO A 3 6.31 -46.45 43.44
N LEU A 4 7.02 -45.52 42.79
CA LEU A 4 6.90 -44.06 42.84
C LEU A 4 8.27 -43.40 42.70
N SER A 5 8.60 -42.96 41.49
CA SER A 5 9.49 -41.81 41.21
C SER A 5 9.47 -41.53 39.70
N GLY A 6 8.45 -40.83 39.23
CA GLY A 6 8.46 -40.19 37.90
C GLY A 6 9.13 -38.82 38.00
N PRO A 7 9.89 -38.36 36.99
CA PRO A 7 10.49 -37.04 37.00
C PRO A 7 9.42 -35.96 36.79
N GLY A 8 9.48 -34.91 37.63
CA GLY A 8 8.48 -33.84 37.71
C GLY A 8 8.22 -33.12 36.40
N SER A 9 6.94 -33.14 35.98
CA SER A 9 6.43 -32.26 34.93
C SER A 9 6.32 -30.82 35.43
N ARG A 10 7.28 -29.99 35.02
CA ARG A 10 7.23 -28.53 35.17
C ARG A 10 6.10 -28.00 34.28
N LYS A 11 4.93 -27.71 34.85
CA LYS A 11 3.85 -27.00 34.14
C LYS A 11 4.33 -25.59 33.79
N GLN A 12 4.65 -25.36 32.52
CA GLN A 12 4.80 -23.99 31.98
C GLN A 12 3.42 -23.35 31.95
N THR A 13 3.21 -22.33 32.77
CA THR A 13 2.08 -21.41 32.64
C THR A 13 2.29 -20.57 31.38
N PRO A 14 1.33 -20.52 30.43
CA PRO A 14 1.42 -19.62 29.29
C PRO A 14 1.35 -18.17 29.78
N ARG A 15 2.37 -17.38 29.46
CA ARG A 15 2.34 -15.92 29.66
C ARG A 15 1.26 -15.34 28.74
N PRO A 16 0.35 -14.48 29.22
CA PRO A 16 -0.58 -13.81 28.34
C PRO A 16 0.21 -12.98 27.32
N ALA A 17 -0.11 -13.16 26.03
CA ALA A 17 0.45 -12.34 24.96
C ALA A 17 0.10 -10.87 25.24
N PRO A 18 1.02 -9.92 24.97
CA PRO A 18 0.75 -8.51 25.18
C PRO A 18 -0.46 -8.08 24.32
N SER A 19 -1.57 -7.78 25.00
CA SER A 19 -2.68 -7.00 24.46
C SER A 19 -2.16 -5.61 24.14
N GLY A 20 -2.07 -5.29 22.86
CA GLY A 20 -1.56 -3.99 22.44
C GLY A 20 -1.11 -3.92 21.00
N ALA A 21 -1.74 -4.67 20.08
CA ALA A 21 -1.78 -4.19 18.71
C ALA A 21 -2.67 -2.94 18.73
N LEU A 22 -2.04 -1.78 18.94
CA LEU A 22 -2.63 -0.48 18.68
C LEU A 22 -2.87 -0.46 17.17
N VAL A 23 -4.03 -0.98 16.76
CA VAL A 23 -4.49 -0.84 15.38
C VAL A 23 -4.76 0.64 15.22
N SER A 24 -3.77 1.38 14.73
CA SER A 24 -3.97 2.70 14.16
C SER A 24 -4.94 2.50 13.01
N ALA A 25 -6.22 2.60 13.32
CA ALA A 25 -7.29 2.57 12.34
C ALA A 25 -7.19 3.88 11.59
N THR A 26 -6.27 3.95 10.63
CA THR A 26 -6.30 5.00 9.63
C THR A 26 -7.63 4.83 8.90
N SER A 27 -8.59 5.68 9.22
CA SER A 27 -9.90 5.68 8.55
C SER A 27 -9.66 5.87 7.07
N MET A 28 -9.87 4.82 6.28
CA MET A 28 -9.71 4.87 4.83
C MET A 28 -10.99 5.40 4.21
N LEU A 29 -10.87 6.44 3.39
CA LEU A 29 -11.93 6.82 2.46
C LEU A 29 -12.02 5.75 1.37
N MET A 30 -13.09 4.97 1.39
CA MET A 30 -13.37 3.97 0.37
C MET A 30 -14.21 4.60 -0.74
N VAL A 31 -13.64 4.69 -1.94
CA VAL A 31 -14.34 5.19 -3.13
C VAL A 31 -14.51 4.03 -4.10
N GLN A 32 -15.76 3.64 -4.38
CA GLN A 32 -16.07 2.61 -5.35
C GLN A 32 -16.49 3.26 -6.66
N HIS A 33 -15.53 3.53 -7.54
CA HIS A 33 -15.79 4.13 -8.85
C HIS A 33 -14.83 3.55 -9.91
N PRO A 34 -15.29 3.28 -11.15
CA PRO A 34 -14.44 2.72 -12.20
C PRO A 34 -13.42 3.71 -12.75
N VAL A 35 -13.65 5.01 -12.57
CA VAL A 35 -12.76 6.08 -13.04
C VAL A 35 -12.38 6.98 -11.88
N LEU A 36 -11.10 7.28 -11.72
CA LEU A 36 -10.62 8.28 -10.78
C LEU A 36 -10.08 9.46 -11.58
N VAL A 37 -10.64 10.65 -11.37
CA VAL A 37 -10.12 11.89 -11.94
C VAL A 37 -9.60 12.76 -10.81
N MET A 38 -8.38 13.28 -10.96
CA MET A 38 -7.73 14.15 -9.99
C MET A 38 -7.09 15.33 -10.70
N GLN A 39 -7.31 16.53 -10.18
CA GLN A 39 -6.62 17.73 -10.66
C GLN A 39 -5.50 18.08 -9.69
N VAL A 40 -4.28 18.16 -10.21
CA VAL A 40 -3.07 18.38 -9.42
C VAL A 40 -2.28 19.54 -10.00
N LEU A 41 -1.92 20.51 -9.16
CA LEU A 41 -1.01 21.58 -9.54
C LEU A 41 0.42 21.04 -9.57
N VAL A 42 1.05 21.08 -10.73
CA VAL A 42 2.44 20.64 -10.88
C VAL A 42 3.35 21.76 -10.39
N PRO A 43 4.16 21.55 -9.34
CA PRO A 43 5.00 22.60 -8.79
C PRO A 43 6.09 22.98 -9.80
N LEU A 44 6.46 24.28 -9.81
CA LEU A 44 7.50 24.82 -10.69
C LEU A 44 8.87 24.16 -10.45
N GLY A 45 9.15 23.74 -9.22
CA GLY A 45 10.35 23.01 -8.82
C GLY A 45 10.01 21.84 -7.89
N GLY A 46 10.93 20.89 -7.80
CA GLY A 46 10.75 19.69 -6.98
C GLY A 46 9.94 18.59 -7.65
N GLU A 47 9.56 17.61 -6.83
CA GLU A 47 8.99 16.34 -7.29
C GLU A 47 7.48 16.32 -7.07
N LEU A 48 6.77 15.82 -8.07
CA LEU A 48 5.37 15.46 -7.91
C LEU A 48 5.27 13.96 -7.70
N ASN A 49 4.66 13.56 -6.58
CA ASN A 49 4.37 12.18 -6.21
C ASN A 49 2.88 12.06 -5.92
N VAL A 50 2.17 11.25 -6.70
CA VAL A 50 0.76 10.93 -6.50
C VAL A 50 0.67 9.46 -6.12
N GLU A 51 0.21 9.18 -4.91
CA GLU A 51 0.02 7.81 -4.43
C GLU A 51 -1.44 7.56 -4.08
N PHE A 52 -1.97 6.43 -4.54
CA PHE A 52 -3.25 5.92 -4.07
C PHE A 52 -3.21 4.40 -3.91
N SER A 53 -4.12 3.91 -3.08
CA SER A 53 -4.30 2.48 -2.84
C SER A 53 -5.58 2.01 -3.47
N LEU A 54 -5.50 0.93 -4.24
CA LEU A 54 -6.64 0.20 -4.75
C LEU A 54 -6.85 -1.05 -3.88
N LEU A 55 -8.11 -1.34 -3.59
CA LEU A 55 -8.50 -2.55 -2.88
C LEU A 55 -9.22 -3.47 -3.87
N ASP A 56 -8.77 -4.70 -3.98
CA ASP A 56 -9.47 -5.78 -4.69
C ASP A 56 -9.69 -6.96 -3.72
N ARG A 57 -10.43 -7.98 -4.16
CA ARG A 57 -10.70 -9.23 -3.43
C ARG A 57 -9.42 -9.94 -2.96
N ILE A 58 -8.31 -9.75 -3.68
CA ILE A 58 -7.01 -10.39 -3.40
C ILE A 58 -6.20 -9.58 -2.36
N GLY A 59 -6.46 -8.29 -2.23
CA GLY A 59 -5.77 -7.43 -1.27
C GLY A 59 -5.61 -5.99 -1.74
N ARG A 60 -4.67 -5.28 -1.10
CA ARG A 60 -4.37 -3.87 -1.35
C ARG A 60 -3.19 -3.73 -2.30
N TYR A 61 -3.37 -2.92 -3.33
CA TYR A 61 -2.36 -2.54 -4.31
C TYR A 61 -2.04 -1.05 -4.15
N ARG A 62 -0.76 -0.71 -4.05
CA ARG A 62 -0.31 0.69 -4.01
C ARG A 62 0.20 1.10 -5.38
N LEU A 63 -0.35 2.19 -5.90
CA LEU A 63 0.12 2.81 -7.13
C LEU A 63 0.76 4.15 -6.80
N ASN A 64 1.95 4.36 -7.34
CA ASN A 64 2.70 5.58 -7.14
C ASN A 64 3.14 6.12 -8.50
N PHE A 65 2.70 7.34 -8.80
CA PHE A 65 3.06 8.08 -10.00
C PHE A 65 4.02 9.17 -9.59
N SER A 66 5.22 9.16 -10.15
CA SER A 66 6.29 10.06 -9.71
C SER A 66 7.02 10.69 -10.88
N THR A 67 7.30 11.99 -10.78
CA THR A 67 8.24 12.67 -11.69
C THR A 67 9.70 12.41 -11.34
N ASN A 68 9.98 11.85 -10.16
CA ASN A 68 11.32 11.46 -9.72
C ASN A 68 11.42 9.94 -9.64
N THR A 69 11.62 9.33 -10.80
CA THR A 69 12.01 7.94 -10.86
C THR A 69 13.36 7.88 -11.51
N ALA A 70 14.38 7.51 -10.73
CA ALA A 70 15.69 7.10 -11.25
C ALA A 70 15.56 5.98 -12.30
N ALA A 71 14.43 5.25 -12.28
CA ALA A 71 14.04 4.34 -13.35
C ALA A 71 13.22 5.08 -14.41
N ALA A 72 13.68 5.02 -15.65
CA ALA A 72 12.93 5.49 -16.82
C ALA A 72 11.71 4.61 -17.15
N SER A 73 11.60 3.44 -16.52
CA SER A 73 10.61 2.40 -16.81
C SER A 73 9.67 2.12 -15.62
N VAL A 74 8.53 1.49 -15.92
CA VAL A 74 7.56 1.02 -14.92
C VAL A 74 8.21 -0.04 -14.02
N GLN A 75 8.07 0.13 -12.70
CA GLN A 75 8.53 -0.85 -11.72
C GLN A 75 7.34 -1.51 -11.02
N ALA A 76 6.98 -2.71 -11.48
CA ALA A 76 5.93 -3.52 -10.86
C ALA A 76 6.50 -4.50 -9.82
N LYS A 77 5.97 -4.46 -8.60
CA LYS A 77 6.16 -5.44 -7.52
C LYS A 77 4.80 -5.99 -7.09
N ALA A 78 4.77 -7.13 -6.41
CA ALA A 78 3.56 -7.89 -6.08
C ALA A 78 2.37 -7.08 -5.51
N GLN A 79 2.61 -5.96 -4.83
CA GLN A 79 1.58 -5.08 -4.27
C GLN A 79 1.88 -3.58 -4.47
N HIS A 80 2.87 -3.26 -5.31
CA HIS A 80 3.32 -1.88 -5.47
C HIS A 80 3.80 -1.65 -6.90
N CYS A 81 3.17 -0.70 -7.59
CA CYS A 81 3.58 -0.30 -8.93
C CYS A 81 4.02 1.16 -8.92
N ARG A 82 5.22 1.43 -9.45
CA ARG A 82 5.68 2.79 -9.74
C ARG A 82 5.62 3.06 -11.23
N LEU A 83 4.93 4.13 -11.58
CA LEU A 83 4.84 4.62 -12.95
C LEU A 83 5.58 5.95 -13.07
N PRO A 84 6.58 6.03 -13.96
CA PRO A 84 7.28 7.28 -14.18
C PRO A 84 6.39 8.27 -14.94
N MET A 85 6.37 9.53 -14.49
CA MET A 85 5.69 10.63 -15.19
C MET A 85 6.73 11.50 -15.90
N HIS A 86 6.87 11.28 -17.21
CA HIS A 86 7.81 12.01 -18.06
C HIS A 86 7.13 13.20 -18.75
N ASN A 87 7.91 14.25 -19.06
CA ASN A 87 7.49 15.41 -19.86
C ASN A 87 6.23 16.15 -19.34
N ILE A 88 6.01 16.14 -18.02
CA ILE A 88 4.89 16.87 -17.41
C ILE A 88 5.19 18.38 -17.37
N PRO A 89 4.32 19.24 -17.92
CA PRO A 89 4.50 20.69 -17.86
C PRO A 89 4.43 21.21 -16.42
N ARG A 90 5.36 22.09 -16.06
CA ARG A 90 5.53 22.64 -14.71
C ARG A 90 4.77 23.95 -14.54
N GLY A 91 4.29 24.23 -13.32
CA GLY A 91 3.57 25.46 -12.99
C GLY A 91 2.13 25.50 -13.54
N MET A 92 1.57 24.35 -13.88
CA MET A 92 0.23 24.24 -14.48
C MET A 92 -0.62 23.20 -13.75
N TRP A 93 -1.94 23.35 -13.86
CA TRP A 93 -2.87 22.32 -13.44
C TRP A 93 -2.85 21.16 -14.43
N LEU A 94 -2.70 19.95 -13.92
CA LEU A 94 -2.77 18.71 -14.66
C LEU A 94 -4.01 17.94 -14.23
N GLU A 95 -4.74 17.42 -15.20
CA GLU A 95 -5.80 16.44 -14.96
C GLU A 95 -5.26 15.03 -15.17
N LEU A 96 -5.37 14.21 -14.12
CA LEU A 96 -4.99 12.80 -14.12
C LEU A 96 -6.27 11.96 -14.09
N ALA A 97 -6.49 11.18 -15.16
CA ALA A 97 -7.63 10.28 -15.27
C ALA A 97 -7.16 8.82 -15.29
N PHE A 98 -7.66 8.03 -14.35
CA PHE A 98 -7.32 6.62 -14.19
C PHE A 98 -8.55 5.75 -14.41
N HIS A 99 -8.46 4.80 -15.34
CA HIS A 99 -9.47 3.75 -15.49
C HIS A 99 -9.11 2.55 -14.60
N VAL A 100 -9.71 2.50 -13.41
CA VAL A 100 -9.36 1.55 -12.34
C VAL A 100 -9.46 0.08 -12.77
N PRO A 101 -10.51 -0.37 -13.49
CA PRO A 101 -10.58 -1.76 -13.95
C PRO A 101 -9.44 -2.16 -14.90
N ALA A 102 -8.94 -1.23 -15.73
CA ALA A 102 -7.85 -1.53 -16.66
C ALA A 102 -6.51 -1.75 -15.93
N ILE A 103 -6.35 -1.20 -14.74
CA ILE A 103 -5.16 -1.43 -13.90
C ILE A 103 -5.12 -2.89 -13.42
N PHE A 104 -6.29 -3.49 -13.21
CA PHE A 104 -6.42 -4.89 -12.78
C PHE A 104 -6.55 -5.88 -13.94
N ALA A 105 -6.81 -5.39 -15.15
CA ALA A 105 -6.91 -6.22 -16.34
C ALA A 105 -5.55 -6.83 -16.68
N ARG A 106 -5.51 -8.16 -16.75
CA ARG A 106 -4.34 -8.95 -17.12
C ARG A 106 -4.32 -9.21 -18.61
#